data_AF-A0A1T5B909-F1
#
_entry.id   AF-A0A1T5B909-F1
#
_cell.length_a   1.000
_cell.length_b   1.000
_cell.length_c   1.000
_cell.angle_alpha   90.00
_cell.angle_beta   90.00
_cell.angle_gamma   90.00
#
_symmetry.space_group_name_H-M   'P 1'
#
loop_
_entity.id
_entity.type
_entity.pdbx_description
1 polymer ?
#
loop_
_entity_poly.entity_id
_entity_poly.type
_entity_poly.pdbx_seq_one_letter_code
_entity_poly.pdbx_strand_id
1 'polypeptide(L)'
;MTGGIDLRERLSRSRILLTPGVYDALTASLAARAGFEAAYVSGAAIAYTRLGRPDIGLVSMIEVADTIRLIRDRVELPLVVDADTGYGNALNVQRTVRLFESAGANAIQLEDQTFPKRCGHLAEKGVIPAAEMVGKIKAAVDARQDRRTLVVARTDALAVDGYQCALDRAGQYVEAGADLLFVEAPQSREQMEGIVACLGHRVPLMANMVEGGRTPLADAQDLEAIGYSLVIFPGGIVRAISRAAEDFYATLQRDGTTAAMRDRMFDFDALNAVIGTPAMLETGRRYEAETIRERAAE
;
A
#
# COMPACT_ATOMS: atom_id res chain seq x y z
N MET A 1 18.13 -14.58 2.26
CA MET A 1 17.11 -13.58 1.92
C MET A 1 17.57 -12.79 0.70
N THR A 2 17.36 -13.31 -0.51
CA THR A 2 17.78 -12.65 -1.78
C THR A 2 17.04 -13.32 -2.95
N GLY A 3 15.76 -13.01 -3.11
CA GLY A 3 14.92 -13.50 -4.21
C GLY A 3 13.81 -12.54 -4.66
N GLY A 4 13.43 -11.58 -3.81
CA GLY A 4 12.46 -10.54 -4.14
C GLY A 4 12.97 -9.57 -5.21
N ILE A 5 12.04 -9.10 -6.06
CA ILE A 5 12.26 -8.08 -7.09
C ILE A 5 12.76 -6.80 -6.42
N ASP A 6 13.87 -6.22 -6.89
CA ASP A 6 14.29 -4.88 -6.47
C ASP A 6 13.28 -3.85 -7.03
N LEU A 7 12.56 -3.17 -6.14
CA LEU A 7 11.53 -2.22 -6.52
C LEU A 7 12.09 -1.06 -7.35
N ARG A 8 13.32 -0.61 -7.07
CA ARG A 8 13.96 0.48 -7.83
C ARG A 8 14.22 0.06 -9.27
N GLU A 9 14.76 -1.14 -9.46
CA GLU A 9 14.98 -1.72 -10.79
C GLU A 9 13.65 -1.96 -11.52
N ARG A 10 12.62 -2.42 -10.80
CA ARG A 10 11.31 -2.62 -11.41
C ARG A 10 10.69 -1.33 -11.91
N LEU A 11 10.88 -0.23 -11.19
CA LEU A 11 10.37 1.10 -11.54
C LEU A 11 11.15 1.76 -12.69
N SER A 12 12.38 1.34 -12.98
CA SER A 12 13.13 1.86 -14.14
C SER A 12 12.72 1.23 -15.47
N ARG A 13 11.85 0.21 -15.45
CA ARG A 13 11.31 -0.43 -16.67
C ARG A 13 10.21 0.45 -17.26
N SER A 14 10.08 0.44 -18.59
CA SER A 14 9.06 1.23 -19.29
C SER A 14 7.62 0.81 -18.95
N ARG A 15 7.42 -0.47 -18.58
CA ARG A 15 6.11 -0.98 -18.22
C ARG A 15 5.70 -0.49 -16.83
N ILE A 16 4.54 0.15 -16.72
CA ILE A 16 3.98 0.62 -15.46
C ILE A 16 3.85 -0.51 -14.44
N LEU A 17 4.09 -0.19 -13.17
CA LEU A 17 3.90 -1.11 -12.06
C LEU A 17 2.48 -0.98 -11.51
N LEU A 18 1.61 -1.91 -11.92
CA LEU A 18 0.26 -2.04 -11.38
C LEU A 18 0.30 -2.67 -9.99
N THR A 19 -0.14 -1.90 -8.99
CA THR A 19 0.03 -2.23 -7.57
C THR A 19 -1.32 -2.24 -6.84
N PRO A 20 -1.91 -3.42 -6.54
CA PRO A 20 -3.18 -3.49 -5.82
C PRO A 20 -3.03 -3.07 -4.36
N GLY A 21 -4.09 -2.49 -3.81
CA GLY A 21 -4.23 -2.27 -2.37
C GLY A 21 -4.40 -3.58 -1.61
N VAL A 22 -3.70 -3.71 -0.49
CA VAL A 22 -3.81 -4.82 0.47
C VAL A 22 -3.85 -4.24 1.89
N TYR A 23 -4.42 -4.99 2.83
CA TYR A 23 -4.54 -4.55 4.22
C TYR A 23 -4.24 -5.65 5.25
N ASP A 24 -4.04 -6.89 4.80
CA ASP A 24 -3.66 -8.03 5.63
C ASP A 24 -2.88 -9.08 4.82
N ALA A 25 -2.40 -10.12 5.51
CA ALA A 25 -1.66 -11.21 4.88
C ALA A 25 -2.49 -12.02 3.87
N LEU A 26 -3.82 -12.13 4.07
CA LEU A 26 -4.70 -12.89 3.19
C LEU A 26 -4.84 -12.19 1.83
N THR A 27 -5.20 -10.91 1.84
CA THR A 27 -5.32 -10.07 0.64
C THR A 27 -4.00 -9.94 -0.11
N ALA A 28 -2.88 -9.82 0.62
CA ALA A 28 -1.55 -9.84 0.00
C ALA A 28 -1.21 -11.19 -0.65
N SER A 29 -1.55 -12.31 0.00
CA SER A 29 -1.37 -13.66 -0.57
C SER A 29 -2.21 -13.85 -1.84
N LEU A 30 -3.45 -13.36 -1.84
CA LEU A 30 -4.32 -13.39 -3.02
C LEU A 30 -3.73 -12.55 -4.16
N ALA A 31 -3.20 -11.35 -3.87
CA ALA A 31 -2.53 -10.52 -4.85
C ALA A 31 -1.29 -11.21 -5.44
N ALA A 32 -0.43 -11.81 -4.61
CA ALA A 32 0.74 -12.55 -5.08
C ALA A 32 0.34 -13.73 -5.99
N ARG A 33 -0.70 -14.49 -5.63
CA ARG A 33 -1.22 -15.60 -6.44
C ARG A 33 -1.81 -15.14 -7.77
N ALA A 34 -2.37 -13.93 -7.83
CA ALA A 34 -2.86 -13.33 -9.07
C ALA A 34 -1.73 -12.84 -9.99
N GLY A 35 -0.46 -12.91 -9.55
CA GLY A 35 0.70 -12.57 -10.35
C GLY A 35 1.09 -11.10 -10.31
N PHE A 36 0.60 -10.33 -9.33
CA PHE A 36 1.06 -8.95 -9.13
C PHE A 36 2.53 -8.91 -8.71
N GLU A 37 3.26 -7.88 -9.17
CA GLU A 37 4.70 -7.74 -8.93
C GLU A 37 5.03 -6.89 -7.69
N ALA A 38 4.04 -6.22 -7.09
CA ALA A 38 4.14 -5.41 -5.87
C ALA A 38 2.76 -5.28 -5.21
N ALA A 39 2.69 -4.80 -3.97
CA ALA A 39 1.45 -4.48 -3.28
C ALA A 39 1.53 -3.16 -2.52
N TYR A 40 0.41 -2.46 -2.40
CA TYR A 40 0.28 -1.20 -1.65
C TYR A 40 -0.44 -1.45 -0.32
N VAL A 41 0.25 -1.26 0.80
CA VAL A 41 -0.33 -1.38 2.14
C VAL A 41 -1.05 -0.07 2.46
N SER A 42 -2.38 -0.09 2.35
CA SER A 42 -3.22 1.10 2.43
C SER A 42 -3.56 1.47 3.88
N GLY A 43 -3.19 2.68 4.31
CA GLY A 43 -3.51 3.19 5.66
C GLY A 43 -5.02 3.30 5.88
N ALA A 44 -5.75 3.76 4.87
CA ALA A 44 -7.21 3.82 4.90
C ALA A 44 -7.85 2.43 5.04
N ALA A 45 -7.35 1.45 4.29
CA ALA A 45 -7.86 0.08 4.37
C ALA A 45 -7.62 -0.55 5.74
N ILE A 46 -6.47 -0.26 6.37
CA ILE A 46 -6.18 -0.66 7.76
C ILE A 46 -7.18 -0.02 8.73
N ALA A 47 -7.49 1.28 8.60
CA ALA A 47 -8.49 1.94 9.43
C ALA A 47 -9.88 1.26 9.30
N TYR A 48 -10.30 0.98 8.07
CA TYR A 48 -11.61 0.37 7.81
C TYR A 48 -11.72 -1.05 8.38
N THR A 49 -10.65 -1.84 8.27
CA THR A 49 -10.71 -3.28 8.55
C THR A 49 -10.25 -3.65 9.96
N ARG A 50 -9.25 -2.96 10.50
CA ARG A 50 -8.78 -3.22 11.88
C ARG A 50 -9.58 -2.47 12.92
N LEU A 51 -9.99 -1.23 12.62
CA LEU A 51 -10.71 -0.39 13.58
C LEU A 51 -12.23 -0.37 13.33
N GLY A 52 -12.69 -0.71 12.12
CA GLY A 52 -14.09 -0.46 11.73
C GLY A 52 -14.42 1.03 11.74
N ARG A 53 -13.43 1.89 11.48
CA ARG A 53 -13.53 3.35 11.61
C ARG A 53 -13.03 4.07 10.36
N PRO A 54 -13.51 5.30 10.11
CA PRO A 54 -13.04 6.10 8.99
C PRO A 54 -11.55 6.44 9.10
N ASP A 55 -10.96 6.74 7.95
CA ASP A 55 -9.56 7.15 7.85
C ASP A 55 -9.40 8.64 8.16
N ILE A 56 -9.19 8.93 9.44
CA ILE A 56 -9.04 10.28 10.00
C ILE A 56 -7.83 10.38 10.94
N GLY A 57 -6.78 9.60 10.65
CA GLY A 57 -5.53 9.62 11.42
C GLY A 57 -5.59 8.95 12.80
N LEU A 58 -6.49 7.97 13.00
CA LEU A 58 -6.57 7.19 14.23
C LEU A 58 -5.61 6.00 14.28
N VAL A 59 -5.28 5.44 13.11
CA VAL A 59 -4.37 4.29 13.01
C VAL A 59 -2.99 4.73 13.48
N SER A 60 -2.42 3.99 14.42
CA SER A 60 -1.08 4.23 14.94
C SER A 60 -0.02 3.56 14.05
N MET A 61 1.21 4.09 14.11
CA MET A 61 2.36 3.47 13.45
C MET A 61 2.59 2.00 13.84
N ILE A 62 2.19 1.57 15.04
CA ILE A 62 2.39 0.18 15.49
C ILE A 62 1.43 -0.76 14.77
N GLU A 63 0.16 -0.36 14.60
CA GLU A 63 -0.83 -1.17 13.87
C GLU A 63 -0.44 -1.36 12.40
N VAL A 64 0.15 -0.33 11.78
CA VAL A 64 0.71 -0.45 10.42
C VAL A 64 1.93 -1.37 10.41
N ALA A 65 2.89 -1.18 11.32
CA ALA A 65 4.08 -2.02 11.41
C ALA A 65 3.75 -3.51 11.62
N ASP A 66 2.79 -3.82 12.48
CA ASP A 66 2.35 -5.21 12.71
C ASP A 66 1.67 -5.79 11.48
N THR A 67 0.90 -4.98 10.75
CA THR A 67 0.30 -5.38 9.48
C THR A 67 1.38 -5.69 8.43
N ILE A 68 2.41 -4.84 8.30
CA ILE A 68 3.54 -5.09 7.40
C ILE A 68 4.23 -6.41 7.74
N ARG A 69 4.51 -6.68 9.03
CA ARG A 69 5.18 -7.93 9.46
C ARG A 69 4.40 -9.17 9.05
N LEU A 70 3.08 -9.18 9.29
CA LEU A 70 2.22 -10.30 8.93
C LEU A 70 2.15 -10.49 7.41
N ILE A 71 2.11 -9.40 6.64
CA ILE A 71 2.15 -9.47 5.17
C ILE A 71 3.50 -10.02 4.71
N ARG A 72 4.61 -9.49 5.22
CA ARG A 72 5.96 -9.90 4.83
C ARG A 72 6.26 -11.35 5.17
N ASP A 73 5.77 -11.86 6.31
CA ASP A 73 5.86 -13.27 6.67
C ASP A 73 5.17 -14.18 5.64
N ARG A 74 4.11 -13.66 4.99
CA ARG A 74 3.31 -14.42 4.02
C ARG A 74 3.77 -14.30 2.57
N VAL A 75 4.29 -13.15 2.15
CA VAL A 75 4.64 -12.86 0.74
C VAL A 75 5.96 -12.10 0.57
N GLU A 76 6.68 -12.43 -0.51
CA GLU A 76 7.93 -11.75 -0.90
C GLU A 76 7.72 -10.52 -1.80
N LEU A 77 6.47 -10.16 -2.11
CA LEU A 77 6.18 -8.97 -2.91
C LEU A 77 6.83 -7.71 -2.32
N PRO A 78 7.37 -6.81 -3.15
CA PRO A 78 7.68 -5.46 -2.75
C PRO A 78 6.45 -4.76 -2.17
N LEU A 79 6.62 -4.15 -0.99
CA LEU A 79 5.54 -3.45 -0.27
C LEU A 79 5.76 -1.94 -0.32
N VAL A 80 4.82 -1.21 -0.92
CA VAL A 80 4.71 0.25 -0.82
C VAL A 80 3.75 0.56 0.31
N VAL A 81 4.20 1.24 1.35
CA VAL A 81 3.42 1.42 2.59
C VAL A 81 3.05 2.88 2.79
N ASP A 82 1.76 3.12 3.04
CA ASP A 82 1.27 4.39 3.52
C ASP A 82 1.70 4.67 4.97
N ALA A 83 2.51 5.70 5.19
CA ALA A 83 2.93 6.14 6.52
C ALA A 83 2.25 7.46 6.94
N ASP A 84 1.16 7.83 6.28
CA ASP A 84 0.43 9.09 6.52
C ASP A 84 1.42 10.28 6.55
N THR A 85 1.37 11.08 7.61
CA THR A 85 2.23 12.27 7.82
C THR A 85 3.54 11.95 8.55
N GLY A 86 3.84 10.66 8.76
CA GLY A 86 4.98 10.17 9.54
C GLY A 86 4.77 10.13 11.05
N TYR A 87 3.51 10.27 11.51
CA TYR A 87 3.08 10.17 12.91
C TYR A 87 3.74 11.19 13.86
N GLY A 88 4.02 12.40 13.37
CA GLY A 88 4.53 13.52 14.17
C GLY A 88 5.48 14.42 13.38
N ASN A 89 6.55 14.86 14.04
CA ASN A 89 7.58 15.72 13.45
C ASN A 89 8.69 14.89 12.75
N ALA A 90 9.79 15.55 12.34
CA ALA A 90 10.93 14.90 11.70
C ALA A 90 11.53 13.73 12.51
N LEU A 91 11.60 13.82 13.85
CA LEU A 91 12.11 12.73 14.70
C LEU A 91 11.14 11.54 14.72
N ASN A 92 9.83 11.80 14.71
CA ASN A 92 8.82 10.75 14.56
C ASN A 92 8.94 10.07 13.20
N VAL A 93 9.16 10.84 12.13
CA VAL A 93 9.41 10.30 10.78
C VAL A 93 10.61 9.36 10.79
N GLN A 94 11.74 9.73 11.42
CA GLN A 94 12.90 8.84 11.50
C GLN A 94 12.57 7.52 12.20
N ARG A 95 11.82 7.58 13.29
CA ARG A 95 11.38 6.39 14.02
C ARG A 95 10.44 5.52 13.16
N THR A 96 9.50 6.13 12.46
CA THR A 96 8.54 5.47 11.57
C THR A 96 9.26 4.75 10.43
N VAL A 97 10.21 5.42 9.76
CA VAL A 97 10.98 4.84 8.66
C VAL A 97 11.74 3.60 9.10
N ARG A 98 12.52 3.70 10.19
CA ARG A 98 13.27 2.56 10.74
C ARG A 98 12.34 1.41 11.11
N LEU A 99 11.20 1.71 11.72
CA LEU A 99 10.23 0.68 12.10
C LEU A 99 9.63 -0.02 10.88
N PHE A 100 9.16 0.72 9.89
CA PHE A 100 8.48 0.17 8.71
C PHE A 100 9.46 -0.60 7.81
N GLU A 101 10.67 -0.06 7.64
CA GLU A 101 11.75 -0.76 6.95
C GLU A 101 12.08 -2.08 7.64
N SER A 102 12.28 -2.09 8.97
CA SER A 102 12.54 -3.32 9.73
C SER A 102 11.38 -4.31 9.71
N ALA A 103 10.15 -3.84 9.53
CA ALA A 103 8.96 -4.67 9.38
C ALA A 103 8.86 -5.31 7.98
N GLY A 104 9.59 -4.78 6.99
CA GLY A 104 9.67 -5.33 5.64
C GLY A 104 9.16 -4.43 4.53
N ALA A 105 8.93 -3.13 4.77
CA ALA A 105 8.56 -2.18 3.72
C ALA A 105 9.69 -1.97 2.71
N ASN A 106 9.34 -1.86 1.41
CA ASN A 106 10.29 -1.54 0.33
C ASN A 106 10.18 -0.09 -0.13
N ALA A 107 9.01 0.52 0.04
CA ALA A 107 8.82 1.95 -0.14
C ALA A 107 7.90 2.49 0.96
N ILE A 108 8.15 3.71 1.39
CA ILE A 108 7.41 4.38 2.47
C ILE A 108 6.89 5.71 1.94
N GLN A 109 5.58 5.86 1.91
CA GLN A 109 4.89 7.07 1.48
C GLN A 109 4.63 8.02 2.65
N LEU A 110 5.06 9.27 2.50
CA LEU A 110 4.80 10.35 3.44
C LEU A 110 4.05 11.49 2.75
N GLU A 111 3.02 12.02 3.41
CA GLU A 111 2.17 13.10 2.89
C GLU A 111 2.34 14.42 3.66
N ASP A 112 2.10 15.53 2.96
CA ASP A 112 2.26 16.90 3.49
C ASP A 112 0.99 17.45 4.14
N GLN A 113 0.02 16.61 4.51
CA GLN A 113 -1.16 17.03 5.24
C GLN A 113 -0.83 17.49 6.68
N THR A 114 -1.68 18.36 7.21
CA THR A 114 -1.70 18.66 8.66
C THR A 114 -2.16 17.45 9.47
N PHE A 115 -1.79 17.39 10.75
CA PHE A 115 -2.23 16.33 11.66
C PHE A 115 -3.35 16.82 12.60
N PRO A 116 -4.43 16.05 12.83
CA PRO A 116 -4.74 14.76 12.20
C PRO A 116 -5.10 14.94 10.72
N LYS A 117 -4.62 14.01 9.89
CA LYS A 117 -4.87 14.00 8.45
C LYS A 117 -6.29 13.54 8.12
N ARG A 118 -6.74 13.81 6.90
CA ARG A 118 -8.00 13.27 6.34
C ARG A 118 -7.70 12.52 5.04
N CYS A 119 -8.63 11.68 4.61
CA CYS A 119 -8.50 10.99 3.32
C CYS A 119 -8.33 11.96 2.13
N GLY A 120 -7.46 11.59 1.18
CA GLY A 120 -7.11 12.28 -0.07
C GLY A 120 -8.27 12.86 -0.91
N HIS A 121 -9.47 12.31 -0.76
CA HIS A 121 -10.64 12.74 -1.52
C HIS A 121 -11.70 13.50 -0.70
N LEU A 122 -11.48 13.70 0.60
CA LEU A 122 -12.38 14.48 1.47
C LEU A 122 -12.13 16.00 1.36
N ALA A 123 -13.15 16.80 1.68
CA ALA A 123 -13.07 18.26 1.75
C ALA A 123 -12.39 18.75 3.05
N GLU A 124 -11.98 20.02 3.08
CA GLU A 124 -11.38 20.72 4.23
C GLU A 124 -10.06 20.09 4.73
N LYS A 125 -9.16 19.80 3.80
CA LYS A 125 -7.79 19.38 4.13
C LYS A 125 -6.88 20.61 4.24
N GLY A 126 -5.89 20.50 5.12
CA GLY A 126 -4.79 21.46 5.22
C GLY A 126 -3.47 20.77 4.89
N VAL A 127 -2.52 21.53 4.36
CA VAL A 127 -1.15 21.08 4.16
C VAL A 127 -0.20 21.89 5.03
N ILE A 128 0.86 21.25 5.51
CA ILE A 128 1.93 21.93 6.27
C ILE A 128 2.74 22.84 5.33
N PRO A 129 3.52 23.80 5.88
CA PRO A 129 4.47 24.56 5.06
C PRO A 129 5.43 23.65 4.31
N ALA A 130 5.75 23.99 3.05
CA ALA A 130 6.62 23.17 2.20
C ALA A 130 7.99 22.88 2.86
N ALA A 131 8.55 23.87 3.57
CA ALA A 131 9.81 23.72 4.30
C ALA A 131 9.75 22.66 5.41
N GLU A 132 8.61 22.50 6.07
CA GLU A 132 8.42 21.46 7.08
C GLU A 132 8.42 20.07 6.42
N MET A 133 7.68 19.90 5.32
CA MET A 133 7.66 18.65 4.58
C MET A 133 9.04 18.30 4.01
N VAL A 134 9.78 19.27 3.47
CA VAL A 134 11.18 19.09 3.04
C VAL A 134 12.05 18.56 4.19
N GLY A 135 11.88 19.10 5.40
CA GLY A 135 12.57 18.60 6.59
C GLY A 135 12.18 17.16 6.93
N LYS A 136 10.90 16.80 6.81
CA LYS A 136 10.42 15.42 7.01
C LYS A 136 10.98 14.44 5.97
N ILE A 137 11.01 14.82 4.68
CA ILE A 137 11.59 13.98 3.62
C ILE A 137 13.09 13.74 3.85
N LYS A 138 13.86 14.79 4.18
CA LYS A 138 15.28 14.64 4.54
C LYS A 138 15.46 13.69 5.73
N ALA A 139 14.65 13.86 6.78
CA ALA A 139 14.69 12.98 7.94
C ALA A 139 14.36 11.52 7.57
N ALA A 140 13.43 11.29 6.65
CA ALA A 140 13.10 9.95 6.17
C ALA A 140 14.27 9.32 5.41
N VAL A 141 14.88 10.08 4.49
CA VAL A 141 16.04 9.64 3.69
C VAL A 141 17.27 9.38 4.56
N ASP A 142 17.50 10.18 5.61
CA ASP A 142 18.60 9.99 6.56
C ASP A 142 18.37 8.78 7.49
N ALA A 143 17.12 8.40 7.73
CA ALA A 143 16.77 7.35 8.70
C ALA A 143 16.82 5.94 8.15
N ARG A 144 16.55 5.75 6.84
CA ARG A 144 16.59 4.42 6.20
C ARG A 144 17.98 3.79 6.35
N GLN A 145 18.02 2.52 6.69
CA GLN A 145 19.26 1.75 6.81
C GLN A 145 19.72 1.20 5.46
N ASP A 146 18.78 0.91 4.56
CA ASP A 146 19.06 0.41 3.22
C ASP A 146 18.59 1.42 2.15
N ARG A 147 19.47 1.76 1.20
CA ARG A 147 19.15 2.65 0.07
C ARG A 147 18.14 2.06 -0.91
N ARG A 148 17.89 0.75 -0.83
CA ARG A 148 16.83 0.06 -1.57
C ARG A 148 15.44 0.36 -1.01
N THR A 149 15.34 0.81 0.25
CA THR A 149 14.08 1.33 0.81
C THR A 149 13.81 2.71 0.24
N LEU A 150 12.76 2.84 -0.56
CA LEU A 150 12.41 4.06 -1.28
C LEU A 150 11.55 5.00 -0.42
N VAL A 151 11.75 6.30 -0.54
CA VAL A 151 10.89 7.31 0.07
C VAL A 151 9.98 7.91 -1.00
N VAL A 152 8.66 7.75 -0.84
CA VAL A 152 7.65 8.35 -1.72
C VAL A 152 7.14 9.63 -1.06
N ALA A 153 7.29 10.77 -1.72
CA ALA A 153 6.72 12.02 -1.24
C ALA A 153 5.37 12.28 -1.90
N ARG A 154 4.33 12.31 -1.10
CA ARG A 154 2.96 12.65 -1.50
C ARG A 154 2.65 14.12 -1.20
N THR A 155 1.99 14.80 -2.13
CA THR A 155 1.44 16.14 -1.89
C THR A 155 -0.06 16.17 -2.12
N ASP A 156 -0.80 16.69 -1.14
CA ASP A 156 -2.24 16.95 -1.21
C ASP A 156 -2.53 18.42 -1.58
N ALA A 157 -1.49 19.21 -1.90
CA ALA A 157 -1.59 20.65 -2.12
C ALA A 157 -2.41 21.04 -3.35
N LEU A 158 -2.62 20.13 -4.33
CA LEU A 158 -3.38 20.44 -5.54
C LEU A 158 -4.80 20.91 -5.21
N ALA A 159 -5.46 20.26 -4.24
CA ALA A 159 -6.80 20.58 -3.82
C ALA A 159 -6.89 21.76 -2.82
N VAL A 160 -5.75 22.18 -2.25
CA VAL A 160 -5.68 23.18 -1.16
C VAL A 160 -5.11 24.51 -1.68
N ASP A 161 -3.90 24.45 -2.23
CA ASP A 161 -3.12 25.61 -2.68
C ASP A 161 -3.09 25.74 -4.22
N GLY A 162 -3.64 24.76 -4.94
CA GLY A 162 -3.75 24.76 -6.40
C GLY A 162 -2.60 24.05 -7.13
N TYR A 163 -2.78 23.91 -8.44
CA TYR A 163 -1.94 23.08 -9.31
C TYR A 163 -0.45 23.47 -9.32
N GLN A 164 -0.14 24.76 -9.53
CA GLN A 164 1.26 25.21 -9.58
C GLN A 164 1.97 25.03 -8.24
N CYS A 165 1.30 25.32 -7.12
CA CYS A 165 1.85 25.12 -5.79
C CYS A 165 2.19 23.63 -5.53
N ALA A 166 1.33 22.71 -5.98
CA ALA A 166 1.59 21.28 -5.88
C ALA A 166 2.84 20.85 -6.67
N LEU A 167 3.03 21.39 -7.88
CA LEU A 167 4.23 21.12 -8.69
C LEU A 167 5.50 21.68 -8.03
N ASP A 168 5.46 22.91 -7.53
CA ASP A 168 6.59 23.56 -6.88
C ASP A 168 6.99 22.82 -5.59
N ARG A 169 6.00 22.35 -4.82
CA ARG A 169 6.21 21.51 -3.63
C ARG A 169 6.81 20.15 -3.99
N ALA A 170 6.21 19.43 -4.93
CA ALA A 170 6.72 18.14 -5.38
C ALA A 170 8.16 18.26 -5.89
N GLY A 171 8.47 19.33 -6.63
CA GLY A 171 9.82 19.63 -7.07
C GLY A 171 10.82 19.86 -5.94
N GLN A 172 10.41 20.52 -4.85
CA GLN A 172 11.23 20.66 -3.64
C GLN A 172 11.41 19.33 -2.90
N TYR A 173 10.42 18.43 -2.93
CA TYR A 173 10.51 17.12 -2.29
C TYR A 173 11.51 16.20 -3.01
N VAL A 174 11.63 16.31 -4.33
CA VAL A 174 12.70 15.65 -5.09
C VAL A 174 14.07 16.17 -4.68
N GLU A 175 14.26 17.50 -4.58
CA GLU A 175 15.52 18.08 -4.11
C GLU A 175 15.86 17.70 -2.66
N ALA A 176 14.83 17.38 -1.86
CA ALA A 176 14.98 16.86 -0.50
C ALA A 176 15.40 15.38 -0.45
N GLY A 177 15.36 14.67 -1.59
CA GLY A 177 15.79 13.27 -1.72
C GLY A 177 14.67 12.25 -1.86
N ALA A 178 13.42 12.67 -2.13
CA ALA A 178 12.34 11.72 -2.44
C ALA A 178 12.69 10.88 -3.68
N ASP A 179 12.52 9.57 -3.59
CA ASP A 179 12.80 8.63 -4.68
C ASP A 179 11.65 8.52 -5.68
N LEU A 180 10.41 8.80 -5.23
CA LEU A 180 9.19 8.85 -6.04
C LEU A 180 8.33 10.04 -5.61
N LEU A 181 7.49 10.51 -6.53
CA LEU A 181 6.47 11.50 -6.23
C LEU A 181 5.06 10.96 -6.46
N PHE A 182 4.15 11.45 -5.62
CA PHE A 182 2.72 11.23 -5.73
C PHE A 182 1.99 12.56 -5.56
N VAL A 183 1.52 13.14 -6.67
CA VAL A 183 0.65 14.32 -6.64
C VAL A 183 -0.79 13.83 -6.52
N GLU A 184 -1.45 14.08 -5.39
CA GLU A 184 -2.78 13.56 -5.12
C GLU A 184 -3.88 14.32 -5.86
N ALA A 185 -4.92 13.56 -6.25
CA ALA A 185 -6.18 14.04 -6.79
C ALA A 185 -6.13 14.98 -8.02
N PRO A 186 -5.28 14.74 -9.06
CA PRO A 186 -5.44 15.45 -10.33
C PRO A 186 -6.85 15.19 -10.87
N GLN A 187 -7.51 16.23 -11.38
CA GLN A 187 -8.93 16.21 -11.72
C GLN A 187 -9.20 16.02 -13.21
N SER A 188 -8.15 16.01 -14.05
CA SER A 188 -8.29 15.83 -15.48
C SER A 188 -7.06 15.15 -16.10
N ARG A 189 -7.21 14.63 -17.32
CA ARG A 189 -6.10 14.06 -18.09
C ARG A 189 -5.02 15.08 -18.37
N GLU A 190 -5.40 16.32 -18.66
CA GLU A 190 -4.48 17.43 -18.94
C GLU A 190 -3.62 17.76 -17.72
N GLN A 191 -4.20 17.71 -16.50
CA GLN A 191 -3.42 17.87 -15.27
C GLN A 191 -2.45 16.70 -15.07
N MET A 192 -2.88 15.47 -15.35
CA MET A 192 -2.02 14.29 -15.26
C MET A 192 -0.83 14.38 -16.23
N GLU A 193 -1.09 14.74 -17.49
CA GLU A 193 -0.05 14.96 -18.51
C GLU A 193 0.90 16.10 -18.14
N GLY A 194 0.37 17.21 -17.62
CA GLY A 194 1.18 18.33 -17.16
C GLY A 194 2.08 17.99 -15.96
N ILE A 195 1.59 17.18 -15.01
CA ILE A 195 2.39 16.68 -13.88
C ILE A 195 3.56 15.84 -14.40
N VAL A 196 3.28 14.90 -15.32
CA VAL A 196 4.32 14.04 -15.89
C VAL A 196 5.33 14.85 -16.71
N ALA A 197 4.87 15.79 -17.55
CA ALA A 197 5.76 16.65 -18.32
C ALA A 197 6.71 17.48 -17.42
N CYS A 198 6.20 17.97 -16.28
CA CYS A 198 6.98 18.78 -15.35
C CYS A 198 7.95 17.95 -14.48
N LEU A 199 7.53 16.77 -14.00
CA LEU A 199 8.23 16.05 -12.93
C LEU A 199 8.76 14.67 -13.33
N GLY A 200 8.20 14.05 -14.37
CA GLY A 200 8.48 12.65 -14.74
C GLY A 200 9.90 12.37 -15.21
N HIS A 201 10.63 13.40 -15.64
CA HIS A 201 12.05 13.29 -15.99
C HIS A 201 12.98 13.32 -14.76
N ARG A 202 12.45 13.67 -13.58
CA ARG A 202 13.24 13.81 -12.35
C ARG A 202 13.23 12.53 -11.53
N VAL A 203 12.05 11.97 -11.29
CA VAL A 203 11.84 10.71 -10.55
C VAL A 203 10.56 10.00 -11.05
N PRO A 204 10.43 8.67 -10.82
CA PRO A 204 9.20 7.95 -11.13
C PRO A 204 7.98 8.56 -10.43
N LEU A 205 6.86 8.60 -11.16
CA LEU A 205 5.61 9.17 -10.67
C LEU A 205 4.59 8.07 -10.38
N MET A 206 3.86 8.27 -9.29
CA MET A 206 2.82 7.39 -8.80
C MET A 206 1.44 8.02 -9.00
N ALA A 207 0.53 7.27 -9.63
CA ALA A 207 -0.88 7.62 -9.77
C ALA A 207 -1.74 6.84 -8.78
N ASN A 208 -2.82 7.45 -8.30
CA ASN A 208 -3.75 6.85 -7.35
C ASN A 208 -5.15 6.76 -7.95
N MET A 209 -5.62 5.53 -8.17
CA MET A 209 -6.95 5.24 -8.71
C MET A 209 -7.88 4.81 -7.59
N VAL A 210 -8.79 5.71 -7.19
CA VAL A 210 -9.79 5.47 -6.15
C VAL A 210 -11.18 5.59 -6.76
N GLU A 211 -12.00 4.55 -6.64
CA GLU A 211 -13.34 4.55 -7.21
C GLU A 211 -14.23 5.58 -6.48
N GLY A 212 -14.97 6.40 -7.23
CA GLY A 212 -15.74 7.52 -6.65
C GLY A 212 -14.89 8.65 -6.06
N GLY A 213 -13.57 8.65 -6.31
CA GLY A 213 -12.67 9.74 -5.97
C GLY A 213 -12.82 10.94 -6.90
N ARG A 214 -11.95 11.94 -6.71
CA ARG A 214 -11.91 13.15 -7.54
C ARG A 214 -11.18 12.96 -8.87
N THR A 215 -10.24 12.03 -8.92
CA THR A 215 -9.48 11.72 -10.13
C THR A 215 -10.33 10.85 -11.06
N PRO A 216 -10.45 11.20 -12.35
CA PRO A 216 -11.09 10.32 -13.32
C PRO A 216 -10.40 8.96 -13.34
N LEU A 217 -11.19 7.88 -13.27
CA LEU A 217 -10.62 6.53 -13.36
C LEU A 217 -9.97 6.34 -14.72
N ALA A 218 -8.70 5.93 -14.71
CA ALA A 218 -7.94 5.51 -15.86
C ALA A 218 -7.40 4.10 -15.61
N ASP A 219 -7.25 3.32 -16.67
CA ASP A 219 -6.56 2.04 -16.56
C ASP A 219 -5.03 2.22 -16.54
N ALA A 220 -4.32 1.14 -16.27
CA ALA A 220 -2.86 1.18 -16.18
C ALA A 220 -2.20 1.51 -17.52
N GLN A 221 -2.77 1.09 -18.66
CA GLN A 221 -2.19 1.33 -19.98
C GLN A 221 -2.29 2.80 -20.36
N ASP A 222 -3.42 3.43 -20.05
CA ASP A 222 -3.63 4.87 -20.23
C ASP A 222 -2.63 5.69 -19.41
N LEU A 223 -2.41 5.30 -18.15
CA LEU A 223 -1.46 5.98 -17.25
C LEU A 223 0.01 5.75 -17.68
N GLU A 224 0.32 4.56 -18.18
CA GLU A 224 1.62 4.25 -18.79
C GLU A 224 1.89 5.15 -20.00
N ALA A 225 0.89 5.33 -20.88
CA ALA A 225 0.98 6.20 -22.04
C ALA A 225 1.16 7.68 -21.67
N ILE A 226 0.58 8.13 -20.56
CA ILE A 226 0.82 9.47 -20.00
C ILE A 226 2.25 9.59 -19.44
N GLY A 227 2.84 8.49 -18.95
CA GLY A 227 4.21 8.40 -18.45
C GLY A 227 4.33 8.19 -16.94
N TYR A 228 3.27 7.73 -16.26
CA TYR A 228 3.38 7.26 -14.88
C TYR A 228 4.13 5.92 -14.79
N SER A 229 4.91 5.73 -13.73
CA SER A 229 5.72 4.52 -13.54
C SER A 229 5.07 3.53 -12.58
N LEU A 230 4.19 4.00 -11.70
CA LEU A 230 3.45 3.18 -10.73
C LEU A 230 2.00 3.66 -10.65
N VAL A 231 1.06 2.71 -10.56
CA VAL A 231 -0.34 3.00 -10.25
C VAL A 231 -0.83 2.14 -9.10
N ILE A 232 -1.54 2.76 -8.15
CA ILE A 232 -2.20 2.06 -7.04
C ILE A 232 -3.72 2.02 -7.18
N PHE A 233 -4.31 0.94 -6.67
CA PHE A 233 -5.75 0.78 -6.45
C PHE A 233 -5.98 0.47 -4.97
N PRO A 234 -5.86 1.46 -4.06
CA PRO A 234 -5.61 1.21 -2.64
C PRO A 234 -6.81 0.68 -1.85
N GLY A 235 -8.04 0.97 -2.30
CA GLY A 235 -9.26 0.72 -1.53
C GLY A 235 -10.22 -0.31 -2.13
N GLY A 236 -10.01 -0.71 -3.40
CA GLY A 236 -10.98 -1.52 -4.15
C GLY A 236 -11.30 -2.85 -3.46
N ILE A 237 -10.30 -3.54 -2.92
CA ILE A 237 -10.48 -4.85 -2.29
C ILE A 237 -11.35 -4.79 -1.03
N VAL A 238 -11.19 -3.77 -0.18
CA VAL A 238 -12.02 -3.60 1.04
C VAL A 238 -13.47 -3.39 0.64
N ARG A 239 -13.72 -2.56 -0.38
CA ARG A 239 -15.08 -2.29 -0.86
C ARG A 239 -15.74 -3.53 -1.41
N ALA A 240 -15.01 -4.32 -2.21
CA ALA A 240 -15.49 -5.58 -2.77
C ALA A 240 -15.85 -6.59 -1.67
N ILE A 241 -14.95 -6.80 -0.70
CA ILE A 241 -15.16 -7.75 0.40
C ILE A 241 -16.29 -7.29 1.31
N SER A 242 -16.35 -6.00 1.68
CA SER A 242 -17.43 -5.46 2.50
C SER A 242 -18.80 -5.68 1.86
N ARG A 243 -18.91 -5.46 0.54
CA ARG A 243 -20.17 -5.72 -0.18
C ARG A 243 -20.52 -7.21 -0.19
N ALA A 244 -19.55 -8.09 -0.41
CA ALA A 244 -19.76 -9.53 -0.36
C ALA A 244 -20.18 -10.00 1.04
N ALA A 245 -19.62 -9.39 2.10
CA ALA A 245 -19.99 -9.67 3.48
C ALA A 245 -21.42 -9.23 3.81
N GLU A 246 -21.86 -8.07 3.32
CA GLU A 246 -23.27 -7.63 3.45
C GLU A 246 -24.23 -8.65 2.83
N ASP A 247 -23.98 -9.06 1.58
CA ASP A 247 -24.79 -10.06 0.89
C ASP A 247 -24.81 -11.41 1.63
N PHE A 248 -23.66 -11.82 2.18
CA PHE A 248 -23.51 -13.05 2.96
C PHE A 248 -24.34 -13.01 4.24
N TYR A 249 -24.22 -11.95 5.04
CA TYR A 249 -24.97 -11.83 6.29
C TYR A 249 -26.47 -11.67 6.06
N ALA A 250 -26.89 -10.93 5.03
CA ALA A 250 -28.29 -10.81 4.67
C ALA A 250 -28.89 -12.18 4.29
N THR A 251 -28.15 -13.00 3.52
CA THR A 251 -28.58 -14.34 3.13
C THR A 251 -28.67 -15.27 4.35
N LEU A 252 -27.64 -15.27 5.20
CA LEU A 252 -27.62 -16.08 6.42
C LEU A 252 -28.77 -15.71 7.37
N GLN A 253 -29.04 -14.42 7.54
CA GLN A 253 -30.14 -13.95 8.40
C GLN A 253 -31.52 -14.34 7.85
N ARG A 254 -31.71 -14.25 6.53
CA ARG A 254 -32.98 -14.57 5.86
C ARG A 254 -33.27 -16.07 5.86
N ASP A 255 -32.27 -16.89 5.52
CA ASP A 255 -32.47 -18.30 5.19
C ASP A 255 -32.07 -19.25 6.32
N GLY A 256 -31.31 -18.77 7.32
CA GLY A 256 -30.72 -19.61 8.37
C GLY A 256 -29.61 -20.54 7.86
N THR A 257 -29.16 -20.36 6.61
CA THR A 257 -28.12 -21.15 5.95
C THR A 257 -27.41 -20.32 4.88
N THR A 258 -26.20 -20.74 4.49
CA THR A 258 -25.40 -20.10 3.43
C THR A 258 -25.45 -20.88 2.11
N ALA A 259 -26.33 -21.88 1.99
CA ALA A 259 -26.40 -22.74 0.81
C ALA A 259 -26.52 -21.98 -0.52
N ALA A 260 -27.29 -20.88 -0.55
CA ALA A 260 -27.47 -20.03 -1.73
C ALA A 260 -26.22 -19.21 -2.11
N MET A 261 -25.21 -19.15 -1.24
CA MET A 261 -23.95 -18.43 -1.47
C MET A 261 -22.80 -19.34 -1.90
N ARG A 262 -23.02 -20.65 -2.06
CA ARG A 262 -21.95 -21.64 -2.32
C ARG A 262 -21.08 -21.27 -3.51
N ASP A 263 -21.68 -20.83 -4.62
CA ASP A 263 -20.95 -20.51 -5.85
C ASP A 263 -20.25 -19.12 -5.80
N ARG A 264 -20.38 -18.40 -4.68
CA ARG A 264 -19.80 -17.07 -4.46
C ARG A 264 -18.70 -17.05 -3.39
N MET A 265 -18.30 -18.22 -2.87
CA MET A 265 -17.24 -18.35 -1.88
C MET A 265 -16.39 -19.58 -2.16
N PHE A 266 -15.19 -19.62 -1.61
CA PHE A 266 -14.41 -20.85 -1.59
C PHE A 266 -15.11 -21.89 -0.72
N ASP A 267 -15.10 -23.15 -1.17
CA ASP A 267 -15.34 -24.26 -0.26
C ASP A 267 -14.13 -24.48 0.67
N PHE A 268 -14.27 -25.44 1.58
CA PHE A 268 -13.25 -25.73 2.57
C PHE A 268 -11.89 -26.07 1.94
N ASP A 269 -11.87 -26.96 0.94
CA ASP A 269 -10.64 -27.43 0.33
C ASP A 269 -10.00 -26.34 -0.54
N ALA A 270 -10.81 -25.60 -1.29
CA ALA A 270 -10.34 -24.49 -2.12
C ALA A 270 -9.70 -23.38 -1.26
N LEU A 271 -10.31 -23.01 -0.13
CA LEU A 271 -9.72 -22.02 0.77
C LEU A 271 -8.41 -22.54 1.38
N ASN A 272 -8.38 -23.79 1.85
CA ASN A 272 -7.17 -24.42 2.39
C ASN A 272 -6.03 -24.48 1.35
N ALA A 273 -6.36 -24.75 0.09
CA ALA A 273 -5.39 -24.72 -1.01
C ALA A 273 -4.87 -23.29 -1.27
N VAL A 274 -5.74 -22.28 -1.20
CA VAL A 274 -5.37 -20.87 -1.37
C VAL A 274 -4.42 -20.39 -0.26
N ILE A 275 -4.70 -20.74 1.00
CA ILE A 275 -3.88 -20.30 2.14
C ILE A 275 -2.61 -21.14 2.33
N GLY A 276 -2.51 -22.31 1.68
CA GLY A 276 -1.29 -23.13 1.64
C GLY A 276 -1.26 -24.29 2.64
N THR A 277 -2.40 -24.68 3.20
CA THR A 277 -2.50 -25.75 4.21
C THR A 277 -1.81 -27.05 3.78
N PRO A 278 -2.02 -27.58 2.55
CA PRO A 278 -1.40 -28.86 2.16
C PRO A 278 0.14 -28.83 2.23
N ALA A 279 0.76 -27.74 1.75
CA ALA A 279 2.21 -27.58 1.73
C ALA A 279 2.79 -27.42 3.14
N MET A 280 2.09 -26.70 4.03
CA MET A 280 2.48 -26.55 5.43
C MET A 280 2.42 -27.89 6.17
N LEU A 281 1.35 -28.67 5.98
CA LEU A 281 1.23 -30.00 6.57
C LEU A 281 2.29 -30.96 6.05
N GLU A 282 2.60 -30.92 4.75
CA GLU A 282 3.69 -31.71 4.18
C GLU A 282 5.04 -31.34 4.79
N THR A 283 5.30 -30.03 4.94
CA THR A 283 6.51 -29.53 5.59
C THR A 283 6.60 -29.99 7.04
N GLY A 284 5.49 -29.91 7.79
CA GLY A 284 5.40 -30.40 9.17
C GLY A 284 5.75 -31.89 9.29
N ARG A 285 5.18 -32.74 8.41
CA ARG A 285 5.47 -34.18 8.36
C ARG A 285 6.95 -34.50 8.16
N ARG A 286 7.73 -33.65 7.49
CA ARG A 286 9.19 -33.83 7.32
C ARG A 286 9.95 -33.68 8.63
N TYR A 287 9.43 -32.87 9.56
CA TYR A 287 10.04 -32.64 10.87
C TYR A 287 9.55 -33.62 11.95
N GLU A 288 8.48 -34.36 11.68
CA GLU A 288 7.96 -35.41 12.57
C GLU A 288 8.81 -36.71 12.55
N ALA A 289 9.90 -36.76 11.76
CA ALA A 289 10.64 -37.98 11.48
C ALA A 289 11.22 -38.70 12.71
N GLU A 290 11.16 -40.03 12.65
CA GLU A 290 12.14 -41.01 13.20
C GLU A 290 12.37 -41.06 14.72
N THR A 291 11.96 -40.04 15.49
CA THR A 291 12.26 -39.91 16.94
C THR A 291 11.45 -40.89 17.81
N ILE A 292 10.44 -41.56 17.25
CA ILE A 292 9.62 -42.57 17.97
C ILE A 292 10.01 -44.00 17.58
N ARG A 293 10.60 -44.24 16.41
CA ARG A 293 10.88 -45.64 15.97
C ARG A 293 12.16 -46.22 16.55
N GLU A 294 13.15 -45.39 16.88
CA GLU A 294 14.39 -45.88 17.52
C GLU A 294 14.22 -46.11 19.03
N ARG A 295 13.35 -45.33 19.71
CA ARG A 295 13.02 -45.53 21.14
C ARG A 295 12.02 -46.65 21.43
N ALA A 296 11.42 -47.25 20.39
CA ALA A 296 10.58 -48.44 20.52
C ALA A 296 11.33 -49.73 20.13
N ALA A 297 12.61 -49.63 19.77
CA ALA A 297 13.49 -50.73 19.40
C ALA A 297 14.63 -50.98 20.40
N GLU A 298 14.70 -50.22 21.50
CA GLU A 298 15.48 -50.50 22.73
C GLU A 298 14.55 -50.96 23.85
#